data_AF-A0A3D1UBE7-F1
#
_entry.id   AF-A0A3D1UBE7-F1
#
_cell.length_a   1.000
_cell.length_b   1.000
_cell.length_c   1.000
_cell.angle_alpha   90.00
_cell.angle_beta   90.00
_cell.angle_gamma   90.00
#
_symmetry.space_group_name_H-M   'P 1'
#
loop_
_entity.id
_entity.type
_entity.pdbx_description
1 polymer ?
#
loop_
_entity_poly.entity_id
_entity_poly.type
_entity_poly.pdbx_seq_one_letter_code
_entity_poly.pdbx_strand_id
1 'polypeptide(L)'
;MIGVLTGLVVVAFRYMIDFGTHVLIGSFVRPREDGTLPDIQQLAQGFSAVSLGDCSRWVMLFLPAAGALAGYLLIRRFTKLENARGTDSAIRAYHQRGGYVTGTVIPVKSVASVLTVASGGSAGYEGPVTLLGAAVGSVVARKCNLTLRARRILMAAGLAAGIAALFQAPLAGAIFGFEIFYSSSDIEYETVLP
;
A
#
# COMPACT_ATOMS: atom_id res chain seq x y z
N MET A 1 -12.47 4.19 -15.78
CA MET A 1 -13.02 4.70 -14.50
C MET A 1 -12.32 4.11 -13.27
N ILE A 2 -12.18 2.79 -13.17
CA ILE A 2 -11.58 2.12 -11.99
C ILE A 2 -10.12 2.52 -11.77
N GLY A 3 -9.34 2.70 -12.83
CA GLY A 3 -7.96 3.16 -12.73
C GLY A 3 -7.83 4.54 -12.06
N VAL A 4 -8.70 5.49 -12.41
CA VAL A 4 -8.71 6.84 -11.81
C VAL A 4 -9.10 6.79 -10.34
N LEU A 5 -10.18 6.06 -10.01
CA LEU A 5 -10.61 5.89 -8.62
C LEU A 5 -9.53 5.22 -7.76
N THR A 6 -8.91 4.18 -8.30
CA THR A 6 -7.82 3.48 -7.61
C THR A 6 -6.61 4.37 -7.45
N GLY A 7 -6.20 5.09 -8.50
CA GLY A 7 -5.10 6.05 -8.44
C GLY A 7 -5.31 7.10 -7.36
N LEU A 8 -6.52 7.67 -7.25
CA LEU A 8 -6.86 8.63 -6.20
C LEU A 8 -6.74 8.02 -4.80
N VAL A 9 -7.23 6.79 -4.61
CA VAL A 9 -7.09 6.07 -3.33
C VAL A 9 -5.63 5.81 -2.99
N VAL A 10 -4.80 5.44 -3.96
CA VAL A 10 -3.36 5.21 -3.76
C VAL A 10 -2.63 6.51 -3.44
N VAL A 11 -2.95 7.61 -4.13
CA VAL A 11 -2.38 8.94 -3.83
C VAL A 11 -2.76 9.39 -2.42
N ALA A 12 -4.03 9.23 -2.02
CA ALA A 12 -4.46 9.55 -0.67
C ALA A 12 -3.73 8.70 0.38
N PHE A 13 -3.51 7.41 0.10
CA PHE A 13 -2.77 6.53 0.99
C PHE A 13 -1.29 6.92 1.10
N ARG A 14 -0.63 7.28 -0.01
CA ARG A 14 0.74 7.79 -0.02
C ARG A 14 0.85 9.09 0.77
N TYR A 15 -0.06 10.03 0.53
CA TYR A 15 -0.14 11.28 1.28
C TYR A 15 -0.28 11.03 2.79
N MET A 16 -1.03 10.00 3.19
CA MET A 16 -1.17 9.62 4.60
C MET A 16 0.14 9.07 5.20
N ILE A 17 0.96 8.34 4.43
CA ILE A 17 2.30 7.91 4.85
C ILE A 17 3.23 9.11 4.97
N ASP A 18 3.26 9.98 3.97
CA ASP A 18 4.14 11.16 3.96
C ASP A 18 3.79 12.10 5.12
N PHE A 19 2.50 12.35 5.35
CA PHE A 19 2.01 13.10 6.50
C PHE A 19 2.40 12.45 7.83
N GLY A 20 2.19 11.13 7.96
CA GLY A 20 2.60 10.39 9.16
C GLY A 20 4.09 10.51 9.43
N THR A 21 4.90 10.43 8.37
CA THR A 21 6.37 10.53 8.44
C THR A 21 6.78 11.95 8.85
N HIS A 22 6.15 12.98 8.28
CA HIS A 22 6.37 14.37 8.68
C HIS A 22 5.99 14.63 10.14
N VAL A 23 4.88 14.07 10.61
CA VAL A 23 4.43 14.23 12.00
C VAL A 23 5.31 13.46 12.98
N LEU A 24 5.78 12.26 12.62
CA LEU A 24 6.56 11.39 13.51
C LEU A 24 8.06 11.67 13.46
N ILE A 25 8.62 12.03 12.31
CA ILE A 25 10.06 12.27 12.13
C ILE A 25 10.33 13.77 12.14
N GLY A 26 9.50 14.58 11.47
CA GLY A 26 9.66 16.03 11.41
C GLY A 26 9.44 16.74 12.75
N SER A 27 8.76 16.11 13.71
CA SER A 27 8.69 16.62 15.09
C SER A 27 10.01 16.47 15.87
N PHE A 28 10.89 15.55 15.47
CA PHE A 28 12.15 15.26 16.18
C PHE A 28 13.41 15.64 15.40
N VAL A 29 13.34 15.77 14.07
CA VAL A 29 14.45 16.16 13.20
C VAL A 29 14.23 17.60 12.72
N ARG A 30 15.03 18.54 13.22
CA ARG A 30 15.03 19.94 12.74
C ARG A 30 15.61 19.99 11.32
N PRO A 31 14.92 20.57 10.32
CA PRO A 31 15.51 20.84 9.02
C PRO A 31 16.73 21.75 9.19
N ARG A 32 17.87 21.35 8.63
CA ARG A 32 19.09 22.16 8.62
C ARG A 32 18.98 23.14 7.44
N GLU A 33 18.72 24.42 7.75
CA GLU A 33 18.80 25.53 6.79
C GLU A 33 20.27 25.82 6.46
N ASP A 34 20.84 25.06 5.52
CA ASP A 34 22.12 25.41 4.92
C ASP A 34 21.84 25.84 3.48
N GLY A 35 21.55 27.13 3.32
CA GLY A 35 21.31 27.74 2.02
C GLY A 35 22.55 27.69 1.14
N THR A 36 22.54 26.80 0.14
CA THR A 36 23.25 26.92 -1.15
C THR A 36 22.71 25.85 -2.12
N LEU A 37 22.62 26.21 -3.40
CA LEU A 37 21.96 25.49 -4.50
C LEU A 37 22.53 24.06 -4.74
N PRO A 38 21.81 23.15 -5.42
CA PRO A 38 21.95 21.70 -5.26
C PRO A 38 23.06 21.07 -6.11
N ASP A 39 24.03 20.41 -5.46
CA ASP A 39 24.97 19.49 -6.10
C ASP A 39 24.33 18.11 -6.30
N ILE A 40 24.49 17.55 -7.50
CA ILE A 40 23.95 16.24 -7.92
C ILE A 40 24.45 15.09 -7.01
N GLN A 41 25.51 15.30 -6.23
CA GLN A 41 26.00 14.38 -5.20
C GLN A 41 25.05 14.23 -3.99
N GLN A 42 24.22 15.22 -3.68
CA GLN A 42 23.26 15.16 -2.56
C GLN A 42 22.06 14.24 -2.86
N LEU A 43 21.74 13.98 -4.13
CA LEU A 43 20.70 13.01 -4.50
C LEU A 43 21.10 11.56 -4.17
N ALA A 44 22.40 11.25 -4.15
CA ALA A 44 22.91 9.95 -3.69
C ALA A 44 23.11 9.89 -2.16
N GLN A 45 23.21 11.05 -1.50
CA GLN A 45 23.50 11.16 -0.06
C GLN A 45 22.27 11.50 0.80
N GLY A 46 21.07 11.61 0.22
CA GLY A 46 19.81 11.71 0.98
C GLY A 46 19.56 10.54 1.96
N PHE A 47 20.35 9.47 1.84
CA PHE A 47 20.36 8.33 2.78
C PHE A 47 21.40 8.44 3.91
N SER A 48 22.36 9.36 3.84
CA SER A 48 23.61 9.28 4.61
C SER A 48 23.90 10.47 5.54
N ALA A 49 23.14 11.57 5.46
CA ALA A 49 23.47 12.81 6.19
C ALA A 49 22.47 13.15 7.33
N VAL A 50 21.99 12.14 8.07
CA VAL A 50 21.37 12.38 9.39
C VAL A 50 22.49 12.56 10.41
N SER A 51 22.84 13.81 10.71
CA SER A 51 23.75 14.13 11.83
C SER A 51 23.03 13.88 13.15
N LEU A 52 23.41 12.78 13.81
CA LEU A 52 22.79 12.28 15.04
C LEU A 52 23.29 13.09 16.25
N GLY A 53 22.45 13.95 16.82
CA GLY A 53 22.58 14.26 18.24
C GLY A 53 22.31 13.00 19.06
N ASP A 54 23.01 12.76 20.16
CA ASP A 54 22.90 11.51 20.94
C ASP A 54 21.45 11.18 21.37
N CYS A 55 20.61 12.18 21.64
CA CYS A 55 19.18 11.99 21.91
C CYS A 55 18.37 11.53 20.68
N SER A 56 18.77 11.94 19.46
CA SER A 56 18.10 11.57 18.21
C SER A 56 18.29 10.09 17.85
N ARG A 57 19.41 9.48 18.27
CA ARG A 57 19.75 8.09 17.93
C ARG A 57 18.87 7.07 18.65
N TRP A 58 18.54 7.32 19.92
CA TRP A 58 17.63 6.46 20.69
C TRP A 58 16.19 6.57 20.21
N VAL A 59 15.73 7.77 19.84
CA VAL A 59 14.39 7.98 19.26
C VAL A 59 14.27 7.23 17.94
N MET A 60 15.25 7.32 17.04
CA MET A 60 15.25 6.53 15.80
C MET A 60 15.24 5.01 16.02
N LEU A 61 15.78 4.52 17.13
CA LEU A 61 15.76 3.09 17.46
C LEU A 61 14.40 2.63 18.01
N PHE A 62 13.79 3.41 18.90
CA PHE A 62 12.52 3.03 19.55
C PHE A 62 11.27 3.39 18.74
N LEU A 63 11.34 4.40 17.86
CA LEU A 63 10.19 4.86 17.08
C LEU A 63 9.65 3.78 16.12
N PRO A 64 10.48 3.05 15.34
CA PRO A 64 10.01 1.94 14.50
C PRO A 64 9.39 0.80 15.32
N ALA A 65 9.96 0.51 16.50
CA ALA A 65 9.44 -0.51 17.40
C ALA A 65 8.06 -0.12 17.96
N ALA A 66 7.87 1.15 18.33
CA ALA A 66 6.60 1.68 18.79
C ALA A 66 5.54 1.69 17.67
N GLY A 67 5.92 2.09 16.44
CA GLY A 67 5.01 2.08 15.28
C GLY A 67 4.58 0.67 14.90
N ALA A 68 5.50 -0.29 14.89
CA ALA A 68 5.21 -1.70 14.65
C ALA A 68 4.29 -2.29 15.74
N LEU A 69 4.54 -1.97 17.02
CA LEU A 69 3.70 -2.39 18.14
C LEU A 69 2.29 -1.80 18.04
N ALA A 70 2.17 -0.50 17.72
CA ALA A 70 0.88 0.15 17.52
C ALA A 70 0.10 -0.46 16.36
N GLY A 71 0.76 -0.71 15.22
CA GLY A 71 0.17 -1.41 14.07
C GLY A 71 -0.29 -2.82 14.42
N TYR A 72 0.52 -3.58 15.16
CA TYR A 72 0.17 -4.92 15.64
C TYR A 72 -1.05 -4.90 16.57
N LEU A 73 -1.09 -3.98 17.55
CA LEU A 73 -2.22 -3.84 18.48
C LEU A 73 -3.50 -3.45 17.73
N LEU A 74 -3.41 -2.56 16.74
CA LEU A 74 -4.55 -2.15 15.92
C LEU A 74 -5.13 -3.34 15.15
N ILE A 75 -4.27 -4.13 14.48
CA ILE A 75 -4.71 -5.32 13.75
C ILE A 75 -5.32 -6.33 14.71
N ARG A 76 -4.68 -6.61 15.85
CA ARG A 76 -5.17 -7.55 16.86
C ARG A 76 -6.52 -7.12 17.46
N ARG A 77 -6.77 -5.82 17.61
CA ARG A 77 -7.99 -5.27 18.21
C ARG A 77 -9.19 -5.26 17.26
N PHE A 78 -8.96 -5.03 15.97
CA PHE A 78 -10.02 -4.79 14.98
C PHE A 78 -10.15 -5.89 13.91
N THR A 79 -9.19 -6.81 13.79
CA THR A 79 -9.21 -7.87 12.77
C THR A 79 -8.83 -9.23 13.37
N LYS A 80 -9.49 -10.31 12.94
CA LYS A 80 -9.06 -11.69 13.25
C LYS A 80 -7.74 -11.98 12.50
N LEU A 81 -6.71 -12.45 13.22
CA LEU A 81 -5.35 -12.67 12.67
C LEU A 81 -5.33 -13.50 11.37
N GLU A 82 -6.29 -14.40 11.18
CA GLU A 82 -6.43 -15.20 9.94
C GLU A 82 -6.60 -14.36 8.67
N ASN A 83 -7.16 -13.14 8.79
CA ASN A 83 -7.30 -12.21 7.67
C ASN A 83 -6.12 -11.23 7.56
N ALA A 84 -5.06 -11.36 8.38
CA ALA A 84 -3.97 -10.38 8.48
C ALA A 84 -2.98 -10.42 7.30
N ARG A 85 -2.96 -11.49 6.49
CA ARG A 85 -2.08 -11.58 5.32
C ARG A 85 -2.58 -10.66 4.19
N GLY A 86 -1.77 -9.67 3.80
CA GLY A 86 -2.14 -8.55 2.91
C GLY A 86 -2.63 -9.02 1.53
N THR A 87 -1.69 -9.36 0.65
CA THR A 87 -1.94 -9.84 -0.71
C THR A 87 -2.75 -11.14 -0.74
N ASP A 88 -2.49 -12.06 0.20
CA ASP A 88 -3.24 -13.32 0.34
C ASP A 88 -4.75 -13.08 0.51
N SER A 89 -5.16 -11.99 1.17
CA SER A 89 -6.57 -11.66 1.32
C SER A 89 -7.23 -11.26 0.00
N ALA A 90 -6.49 -10.64 -0.92
CA ALA A 90 -6.97 -10.37 -2.27
C ALA A 90 -7.06 -11.67 -3.10
N ILE A 91 -6.03 -12.52 -3.06
CA ILE A 91 -6.03 -13.81 -3.76
C ILE A 91 -7.19 -14.69 -3.27
N ARG A 92 -7.39 -14.78 -1.95
CA ARG A 92 -8.50 -15.52 -1.35
C ARG A 92 -9.86 -14.94 -1.73
N ALA A 93 -10.00 -13.62 -1.78
CA ALA A 93 -11.23 -12.98 -2.21
C ALA A 93 -11.56 -13.30 -3.68
N TYR A 94 -10.55 -13.35 -4.56
CA TYR A 94 -10.70 -13.73 -5.96
C TYR A 94 -11.19 -15.18 -6.11
N HIS A 95 -10.47 -16.13 -5.51
CA HIS A 95 -10.75 -17.57 -5.67
C HIS A 95 -11.95 -18.04 -4.86
N GLN A 96 -12.02 -17.73 -3.56
CA GLN A 96 -13.01 -18.33 -2.64
C GLN A 96 -14.26 -17.49 -2.43
N ARG A 97 -14.20 -16.18 -2.67
CA ARG A 97 -15.33 -15.25 -2.41
C ARG A 97 -15.90 -14.61 -3.67
N GLY A 98 -15.53 -15.13 -4.84
CA GLY A 98 -15.99 -14.65 -6.14
C GLY A 98 -15.64 -13.18 -6.42
N GLY A 99 -14.57 -12.65 -5.84
CA GLY A 99 -14.19 -11.23 -5.94
C GLY A 99 -14.79 -10.32 -4.86
N TYR A 100 -15.34 -10.86 -3.76
CA TYR A 100 -15.84 -10.06 -2.64
C TYR A 100 -14.72 -9.70 -1.66
N VAL A 101 -14.38 -8.42 -1.59
CA VAL A 101 -13.37 -7.91 -0.65
C VAL A 101 -14.06 -7.36 0.61
N THR A 102 -13.63 -7.82 1.78
CA THR A 102 -14.20 -7.40 3.07
C THR A 102 -13.81 -5.96 3.40
N GLY A 103 -14.82 -5.08 3.50
CA GLY A 103 -14.66 -3.65 3.78
C GLY A 103 -13.87 -3.32 5.04
N THR A 104 -14.06 -4.09 6.12
CA THR A 104 -13.50 -3.79 7.45
C THR A 104 -11.99 -4.00 7.55
N VAL A 105 -11.43 -4.94 6.76
CA VAL A 105 -10.01 -5.31 6.86
C VAL A 105 -9.11 -4.28 6.19
N ILE A 106 -9.62 -3.62 5.15
CA ILE A 106 -8.88 -2.64 4.33
C ILE A 106 -8.40 -1.45 5.16
N PRO A 107 -9.27 -0.64 5.81
CA PRO A 107 -8.83 0.56 6.51
C PRO A 107 -7.92 0.24 7.69
N VAL A 108 -8.20 -0.84 8.43
CA VAL A 108 -7.38 -1.28 9.56
C VAL A 108 -5.94 -1.58 9.12
N LYS A 109 -5.78 -2.32 8.01
CA LYS A 109 -4.46 -2.66 7.49
C LYS A 109 -3.74 -1.47 6.88
N SER A 110 -4.45 -0.61 6.16
CA SER A 110 -3.88 0.61 5.61
C SER A 110 -3.32 1.47 6.74
N VAL A 111 -4.10 1.73 7.80
CA VAL A 111 -3.63 2.52 8.96
C VAL A 111 -2.47 1.82 9.68
N ALA A 112 -2.54 0.51 9.92
CA ALA A 112 -1.45 -0.22 10.54
C ALA A 112 -0.14 -0.15 9.73
N SER A 113 -0.23 -0.25 8.40
CA SER A 113 0.93 -0.08 7.51
C SER A 113 1.46 1.34 7.52
N VAL A 114 0.59 2.36 7.55
CA VAL A 114 1.01 3.75 7.68
C VAL A 114 1.78 3.95 8.98
N LEU A 115 1.27 3.45 10.11
CA LEU A 115 1.97 3.57 11.40
C LEU A 115 3.36 2.93 11.37
N THR A 116 3.48 1.71 10.82
CA THR A 116 4.77 1.02 10.73
C THR A 116 5.74 1.75 9.80
N VAL A 117 5.32 2.12 8.58
CA VAL A 117 6.20 2.75 7.59
C VAL A 117 6.56 4.17 7.99
N ALA A 118 5.59 4.97 8.44
CA ALA A 118 5.81 6.36 8.86
C ALA A 118 6.73 6.47 10.09
N SER A 119 6.77 5.44 10.93
CA SER A 119 7.69 5.38 12.07
C SER A 119 9.14 5.02 11.70
N GLY A 120 9.43 4.76 10.42
CA GLY A 120 10.73 4.29 9.94
C GLY A 120 10.92 2.77 10.00
N GLY A 121 9.84 2.01 10.15
CA GLY A 121 9.88 0.54 10.13
C GLY A 121 10.18 -0.01 8.73
N SER A 122 11.01 -1.05 8.67
CA SER A 122 11.28 -1.80 7.43
C SER A 122 10.08 -2.68 7.08
N ALA A 123 9.11 -2.09 6.40
CA ALA A 123 7.92 -2.78 5.91
C ALA A 123 7.51 -2.23 4.54
N GLY A 124 7.07 -3.13 3.65
CA GLY A 124 6.50 -2.74 2.37
C GLY A 124 5.03 -2.34 2.52
N TYR A 125 4.62 -1.29 1.80
CA TYR A 125 3.23 -0.85 1.70
C TYR A 125 2.49 -1.43 0.48
N GLU A 126 3.12 -2.37 -0.23
CA GLU A 126 2.59 -3.05 -1.43
C GLU A 126 1.32 -3.83 -1.14
N GLY A 127 1.30 -4.62 -0.06
CA GLY A 127 0.16 -5.46 0.31
C GLY A 127 -1.12 -4.66 0.60
N PRO A 128 -1.08 -3.60 1.42
CA PRO A 128 -2.21 -2.69 1.64
C PRO A 128 -2.69 -2.00 0.35
N VAL A 129 -1.79 -1.54 -0.50
CA VAL A 129 -2.15 -0.87 -1.77
C VAL A 129 -2.81 -1.83 -2.75
N THR A 130 -2.27 -3.05 -2.86
CA THR A 130 -2.86 -4.15 -3.63
C THR A 130 -4.31 -4.41 -3.19
N LEU A 131 -4.53 -4.51 -1.87
CA LEU A 131 -5.84 -4.75 -1.29
C LEU A 131 -6.81 -3.58 -1.49
N LEU A 132 -6.32 -2.34 -1.39
CA LEU A 132 -7.10 -1.12 -1.68
C LEU A 132 -7.57 -1.11 -3.14
N GLY A 133 -6.69 -1.38 -4.10
CA GLY A 133 -7.05 -1.44 -5.52
C GLY A 133 -8.07 -2.54 -5.82
N ALA A 134 -7.86 -3.74 -5.28
CA ALA A 134 -8.80 -4.84 -5.38
C ALA A 134 -10.17 -4.49 -4.77
N ALA A 135 -10.19 -3.78 -3.65
CA ALA A 135 -11.42 -3.33 -2.99
C ALA A 135 -12.20 -2.33 -3.84
N VAL A 136 -11.52 -1.34 -4.46
CA VAL A 136 -12.17 -0.37 -5.35
C VAL A 136 -12.86 -1.10 -6.50
N GLY A 137 -12.17 -2.02 -7.17
CA GLY A 137 -12.76 -2.84 -8.24
C GLY A 137 -13.97 -3.66 -7.78
N SER A 138 -13.85 -4.33 -6.62
CA SER A 138 -14.93 -5.12 -6.01
C SER A 138 -16.15 -4.27 -5.63
N VAL A 139 -15.94 -3.07 -5.09
CA VAL A 139 -17.02 -2.14 -4.71
C VAL A 139 -17.72 -1.59 -5.94
N VAL A 140 -16.98 -1.18 -6.97
CA VAL A 140 -17.56 -0.68 -8.22
C VAL A 140 -18.40 -1.76 -8.89
N ALA A 141 -17.89 -2.99 -9.00
CA ALA A 141 -18.64 -4.11 -9.56
C ALA A 141 -19.94 -4.40 -8.80
N ARG A 142 -19.91 -4.32 -7.46
CA ARG A 142 -21.11 -4.48 -6.62
C ARG A 142 -22.11 -3.35 -6.80
N LYS A 143 -21.65 -2.09 -6.85
CA LYS A 143 -22.53 -0.94 -7.08
C LYS A 143 -23.23 -1.01 -8.43
N CYS A 144 -22.58 -1.59 -9.43
CA CYS A 144 -23.14 -1.81 -10.76
C CYS A 144 -23.91 -3.14 -10.89
N ASN A 145 -24.09 -3.91 -9.82
CA ASN A 145 -24.75 -5.23 -9.82
C ASN A 145 -24.21 -6.20 -10.89
N LEU A 146 -22.89 -6.18 -11.10
CA LEU A 146 -22.24 -7.03 -12.12
C LEU A 146 -22.15 -8.49 -11.67
N THR A 147 -21.99 -9.38 -12.65
CA THR A 147 -21.83 -10.82 -12.43
C THR A 147 -20.55 -11.14 -11.63
N LEU A 148 -20.49 -12.34 -11.04
CA LEU A 148 -19.30 -12.82 -10.31
C LEU A 148 -18.03 -12.76 -11.17
N ARG A 149 -18.14 -13.10 -12.46
CA ARG A 149 -17.03 -13.05 -13.43
C ARG A 149 -16.55 -11.61 -13.64
N ALA A 150 -17.47 -10.70 -13.96
CA ALA A 150 -17.13 -9.29 -14.12
C ALA A 150 -16.56 -8.68 -12.84
N ARG A 151 -17.04 -9.06 -11.65
CA ARG A 151 -16.48 -8.61 -10.37
C ARG A 151 -15.03 -9.04 -10.17
N ARG A 152 -14.69 -10.28 -10.53
CA ARG A 152 -13.30 -10.79 -10.50
C ARG A 152 -12.39 -9.99 -11.43
N ILE A 153 -12.83 -9.75 -12.65
CA ILE A 153 -12.09 -8.95 -13.65
C ILE A 153 -11.88 -7.52 -13.14
N LEU A 154 -12.94 -6.86 -12.64
CA LEU A 154 -12.83 -5.50 -12.11
C LEU A 154 -11.94 -5.43 -10.87
N MET A 155 -11.99 -6.44 -10.00
CA MET A 155 -11.10 -6.55 -8.84
C MET A 155 -9.64 -6.69 -9.28
N ALA A 156 -9.34 -7.54 -10.26
CA ALA A 156 -7.99 -7.70 -10.80
C ALA A 156 -7.49 -6.43 -11.48
N ALA A 157 -8.32 -5.79 -12.31
CA ALA A 157 -8.01 -4.51 -12.94
C ALA A 157 -7.77 -3.39 -11.91
N GLY A 158 -8.55 -3.35 -10.82
CA GLY A 158 -8.32 -2.42 -9.71
C GLY A 158 -7.00 -2.70 -8.98
N LEU A 159 -6.67 -3.97 -8.72
CA LEU A 159 -5.39 -4.35 -8.15
C LEU A 159 -4.22 -3.90 -9.04
N ALA A 160 -4.27 -4.24 -10.33
CA ALA A 160 -3.28 -3.87 -11.34
C ALA A 160 -3.07 -2.35 -11.39
N ALA A 161 -4.16 -1.59 -11.41
CA ALA A 161 -4.12 -0.13 -11.39
C ALA A 161 -3.50 0.42 -10.09
N GLY A 162 -3.74 -0.23 -8.95
CA GLY A 162 -3.17 0.15 -7.67
C GLY A 162 -1.65 0.00 -7.65
N ILE A 163 -1.15 -1.14 -8.14
CA ILE A 163 0.29 -1.41 -8.26
C ILE A 163 0.95 -0.51 -9.31
N ALA A 164 0.30 -0.30 -10.46
CA ALA A 164 0.75 0.64 -11.48
C ALA A 164 0.91 2.06 -10.90
N ALA A 165 -0.08 2.54 -10.13
CA ALA A 165 -0.03 3.83 -9.47
C ALA A 165 1.03 3.89 -8.36
N LEU A 166 1.30 2.76 -7.69
CA LEU A 166 2.29 2.69 -6.63
C LEU A 166 3.71 2.87 -7.16
N PHE A 167 4.07 2.07 -8.15
CA PHE A 167 5.42 2.04 -8.71
C PHE A 167 5.63 3.01 -9.87
N GLN A 168 4.59 3.76 -10.25
CA GLN A 168 4.61 4.62 -11.44
C GLN A 168 5.00 3.83 -12.71
N ALA A 169 4.65 2.54 -12.73
CA ALA A 169 5.06 1.58 -13.75
C ALA A 169 3.81 0.85 -14.29
N PRO A 170 3.10 1.43 -15.27
CA PRO A 170 1.82 0.89 -15.73
C PRO A 170 1.93 -0.50 -16.37
N LEU A 171 2.98 -0.74 -17.15
CA LEU A 171 3.23 -2.05 -17.77
C LEU A 171 3.50 -3.13 -16.71
N ALA A 172 4.34 -2.84 -15.72
CA ALA A 172 4.64 -3.77 -14.65
C ALA A 172 3.39 -4.07 -13.80
N GLY A 173 2.59 -3.05 -13.48
CA GLY A 173 1.35 -3.22 -12.72
C GLY A 173 0.30 -4.04 -13.48
N ALA A 174 0.20 -3.86 -14.80
CA ALA A 174 -0.66 -4.69 -15.65
C ALA A 174 -0.24 -6.16 -15.57
N ILE A 175 1.02 -6.47 -15.91
CA ILE A 175 1.56 -7.84 -15.89
C ILE A 175 1.37 -8.49 -14.51
N PHE A 176 1.70 -7.76 -13.44
CA PHE A 176 1.54 -8.24 -12.08
C PHE A 176 0.08 -8.59 -11.74
N GLY A 177 -0.87 -7.76 -12.17
CA GLY A 177 -2.30 -8.02 -11.94
C GLY A 177 -2.83 -9.27 -12.63
N PHE A 178 -2.23 -9.67 -13.76
CA PHE A 178 -2.53 -10.94 -14.43
C PHE A 178 -1.94 -12.13 -13.67
N GLU A 179 -0.67 -12.04 -13.27
CA GLU A 179 0.06 -13.17 -12.71
C GLU A 179 -0.36 -13.49 -11.26
N ILE A 180 -0.68 -12.47 -10.46
CA ILE A 180 -0.88 -12.64 -9.01
C ILE A 180 -2.00 -13.62 -8.62
N PHE A 181 -3.00 -13.82 -9.47
CA PHE A 181 -4.11 -14.73 -9.20
C PHE A 181 -3.90 -16.14 -9.75
N TYR A 182 -2.96 -16.34 -10.68
CA TYR A 182 -2.79 -17.59 -11.42
C TYR A 182 -1.37 -18.13 -11.20
N SER A 183 -1.27 -19.30 -10.56
CA SER A 183 0.02 -19.97 -10.31
C SER A 183 0.47 -20.86 -11.48
N SER A 184 -0.41 -21.07 -12.47
CA SER A 184 -0.17 -21.88 -13.66
C SER A 184 -0.57 -21.09 -14.89
N SER A 185 0.14 -21.34 -15.99
CA SER A 185 0.11 -20.68 -17.30
C SER A 185 -1.24 -20.73 -18.06
N ASP A 186 -2.36 -20.45 -17.38
CA ASP A 186 -3.66 -20.22 -18.00
C ASP A 186 -3.89 -18.72 -18.08
N ILE A 187 -3.35 -18.12 -19.14
CA ILE A 187 -3.55 -16.72 -19.47
C ILE A 187 -4.98 -16.56 -20.02
N GLU A 188 -5.90 -15.99 -19.24
CA GLU A 188 -7.22 -15.58 -19.76
C GLU A 188 -7.02 -14.35 -20.67
N TYR A 189 -6.95 -14.60 -21.99
CA TYR A 189 -6.83 -13.58 -23.04
C TYR A 189 -7.95 -12.52 -23.00
N GLU A 190 -9.10 -12.83 -22.38
CA GLU A 190 -10.25 -11.92 -22.23
C GLU A 190 -9.98 -10.71 -21.31
N THR A 191 -8.87 -10.67 -20.57
CA THR A 191 -8.50 -9.51 -19.73
C THR A 191 -7.50 -8.55 -20.40
N VAL A 192 -6.92 -8.91 -21.56
CA VAL A 192 -5.95 -8.08 -22.30
C VAL A 192 -6.64 -7.02 -23.17
N LEU A 193 -7.88 -7.28 -23.59
CA LEU A 193 -8.69 -6.34 -24.37
C LEU A 193 -9.96 -5.99 -23.57
N PRO A 194 -10.13 -4.73 -23.13
CA PRO A 194 -11.34 -4.30 -22.44
C PRO A 194 -12.56 -4.25 -23.37
#